data_AF-A0A2V9VUJ8-F1
#
_entry.id   AF-A0A2V9VUJ8-F1
#
_cell.length_a   1.000
_cell.length_b   1.000
_cell.length_c   1.000
_cell.angle_alpha   90.00
_cell.angle_beta   90.00
_cell.angle_gamma   90.00
#
_symmetry.space_group_name_H-M   'P 1'
#
loop_
_entity.id
_entity.type
_entity.pdbx_description
1 polymer ?
#
loop_
_entity_poly.entity_id
_entity_poly.type
_entity_poly.pdbx_seq_one_letter_code
_entity_poly.pdbx_strand_id
1 'polypeptide(L)'
;MSPKSFRRERNIRTWPERARIFGPAILLSLLALIVTYHFVQPAPPRHIVLATGQEGGAYFLYGLRYQAELAREGIDVTVRPTSGSIENIHLLQKGEADVAFVQGGTAASVDAPALRSLASLYYEPVWIMVRKQAHIERISDLKGRRIAIDREGSGVRPIAVLLLADNGISSEGGTVLPLGEEDAANALRAGKLDAAFFVISPRAPVVRSALAIPDVRLLSIKRAPAYALQHHFLSVLTLPEGAVDLRANIPPHDTVLVAPAATLVVGEHFHPALAELILSIARRIHSEPGLFEQAGDFPSRKFLDFPISDAAKRFFNSGPSLLQRYLPFWAADLIDRLKIILLPLITLVYPLFKLIPPTYDWRMRSRINRWYKDLQAIEEQIEAGGPNSDLTPQVAELDRLEANVGRLSVPLAYANPLYTLRSHIALLRDEVRQGRQPKHQ
;
A
#
# COMPACT_ATOMS: atom_id res chain seq x y z
N MET A 1 -17.42 39.28 66.33
CA MET A 1 -16.23 39.65 65.55
C MET A 1 -15.62 38.39 64.95
N SER A 2 -15.63 38.38 63.61
CA SER A 2 -14.88 37.62 62.59
C SER A 2 -14.32 36.20 62.82
N PRO A 3 -14.55 35.27 61.87
CA PRO A 3 -14.03 33.92 61.86
C PRO A 3 -12.68 33.78 61.12
N LYS A 4 -12.01 32.64 61.39
CA LYS A 4 -11.03 31.89 60.56
C LYS A 4 -10.50 32.56 59.29
N SER A 5 -9.17 32.68 59.18
CA SER A 5 -8.48 32.54 57.89
C SER A 5 -7.08 31.93 58.01
N PHE A 6 -7.06 30.61 57.84
CA PHE A 6 -6.18 29.89 56.93
C PHE A 6 -4.75 30.44 56.67
N ARG A 7 -3.82 29.73 57.31
CA ARG A 7 -2.43 29.49 56.94
C ARG A 7 -2.19 29.59 55.41
N ARG A 8 -1.46 30.62 54.97
CA ARG A 8 -0.82 30.67 53.65
C ARG A 8 0.49 29.86 53.73
N GLU A 9 0.41 28.55 53.61
CA GLU A 9 1.59 27.76 53.23
C GLU A 9 1.92 28.11 51.78
N ARG A 10 3.11 28.69 51.59
CA ARG A 10 3.68 29.02 50.28
C ARG A 10 3.83 27.74 49.46
N ASN A 11 2.83 27.48 48.64
CA ASN A 11 2.84 26.52 47.56
C ASN A 11 3.72 27.05 46.42
N ILE A 12 5.04 26.79 46.41
CA ILE A 12 5.89 27.21 45.28
C ILE A 12 6.97 26.17 44.94
N ARG A 13 6.83 25.62 43.72
CA ARG A 13 7.84 24.99 42.85
C ARG A 13 8.33 23.56 43.18
N THR A 14 7.53 22.56 42.82
CA THR A 14 8.04 21.22 42.40
C THR A 14 7.66 20.83 40.97
N TRP A 15 6.81 21.64 40.31
CA TRP A 15 6.53 21.55 38.89
C TRP A 15 7.74 21.77 37.95
N PRO A 16 8.70 22.71 38.21
CA PRO A 16 9.78 22.96 37.26
C PRO A 16 10.83 21.85 37.20
N GLU A 17 11.05 21.09 38.27
CA GLU A 17 12.02 19.98 38.27
C GLU A 17 11.50 18.76 37.49
N ARG A 18 10.20 18.48 37.58
CA ARG A 18 9.56 17.41 36.82
C ARG A 18 9.42 17.75 35.35
N ALA A 19 9.10 19.00 35.04
CA ALA A 19 9.11 19.50 33.66
C ALA A 19 10.52 19.42 33.05
N ARG A 20 11.60 19.54 33.83
CA ARG A 20 12.98 19.35 33.33
C ARG A 20 13.34 17.89 33.06
N ILE A 21 12.80 16.94 33.84
CA ILE A 21 13.09 15.51 33.67
C ILE A 21 12.19 14.86 32.61
N PHE A 22 10.88 15.14 32.65
CA PHE A 22 9.91 14.56 31.71
C PHE A 22 9.69 15.42 30.46
N GLY A 23 9.99 16.72 30.51
CA GLY A 23 9.83 17.62 29.37
C GLY A 23 10.61 17.18 28.14
N PRO A 24 11.91 16.84 28.23
CA PRO A 24 12.68 16.33 27.10
C PRO A 24 12.12 15.01 26.56
N ALA A 25 11.69 14.09 27.44
CA ALA A 25 11.10 12.82 27.04
C ALA A 25 9.75 13.00 26.32
N ILE A 26 8.88 13.88 26.82
CA ILE A 26 7.60 14.23 26.19
C ILE A 26 7.84 15.00 24.87
N LEU A 27 8.85 15.87 24.82
CA LEU A 27 9.20 16.61 23.60
C LEU A 27 9.73 15.66 22.52
N LEU A 28 10.65 14.76 22.86
CA LEU A 28 11.13 13.70 21.97
C LEU A 28 10.00 12.76 21.56
N SER A 29 9.06 12.52 22.46
CA SER A 29 7.87 11.72 22.19
C SER A 29 6.98 12.34 21.12
N LEU A 30 6.64 13.62 21.31
CA LEU A 30 5.84 14.39 20.38
C LEU A 30 6.58 14.56 19.05
N LEU A 31 7.90 14.79 19.07
CA LEU A 31 8.71 14.89 17.86
C LEU A 31 8.70 13.57 17.08
N ALA A 32 8.91 12.44 17.75
CA ALA A 32 8.83 11.12 17.12
C ALA A 32 7.43 10.85 16.55
N LEU A 33 6.36 11.22 17.27
CA LEU A 33 4.98 11.09 16.78
C LEU A 33 4.73 11.96 15.54
N ILE A 34 5.18 13.22 15.54
CA ILE A 34 5.07 14.15 14.41
C ILE A 34 5.84 13.60 13.20
N VAL A 35 7.09 13.20 13.39
CA VAL A 35 7.93 12.62 12.33
C VAL A 35 7.26 11.37 11.77
N THR A 36 6.78 10.47 12.64
CA THR A 36 6.12 9.23 12.22
C THR A 36 4.82 9.50 11.47
N TYR A 37 4.02 10.49 11.90
CA TYR A 37 2.80 10.91 11.22
C TYR A 37 3.07 11.34 9.77
N HIS A 38 4.21 12.01 9.51
CA HIS A 38 4.60 12.36 8.14
C HIS A 38 4.94 11.16 7.25
N PHE A 39 5.29 10.00 7.83
CA PHE A 39 5.55 8.77 7.07
C PHE A 39 4.30 7.88 6.92
N VAL A 40 3.20 8.19 7.59
CA VAL A 40 1.94 7.45 7.44
C VAL A 40 1.27 7.91 6.16
N GLN A 41 1.12 6.99 5.20
CA GLN A 41 0.40 7.30 3.97
C GLN A 41 -1.05 7.72 4.27
N PRO A 42 -1.60 8.67 3.51
CA PRO A 42 -3.02 9.05 3.63
C PRO A 42 -3.90 7.82 3.42
N ALA A 43 -5.13 7.85 3.91
CA ALA A 43 -6.06 6.76 3.63
C ALA A 43 -6.22 6.58 2.10
N PRO A 44 -6.36 5.35 1.61
CA PRO A 44 -6.59 5.11 0.18
C PRO A 44 -7.83 5.87 -0.27
N PRO A 45 -7.81 6.45 -1.48
CA PRO A 45 -9.01 7.07 -2.03
C PRO A 45 -10.12 6.02 -2.15
N ARG A 46 -11.34 6.45 -1.85
CA ARG A 46 -12.54 5.60 -1.93
C ARG A 46 -13.18 5.60 -3.31
N HIS A 47 -12.70 6.45 -4.20
CA HIS A 47 -13.16 6.58 -5.57
C HIS A 47 -11.93 6.54 -6.47
N ILE A 48 -12.01 5.76 -7.55
CA ILE A 48 -10.99 5.74 -8.61
C ILE A 48 -11.63 5.75 -9.99
N VAL A 49 -10.92 6.28 -10.96
CA VAL A 49 -11.29 6.23 -12.39
C VAL A 49 -10.45 5.17 -13.09
N LEU A 50 -11.12 4.18 -13.68
CA LEU A 50 -10.52 3.11 -14.47
C LEU A 50 -10.75 3.39 -15.96
N ALA A 51 -9.70 3.80 -16.67
CA ALA A 51 -9.73 4.00 -18.12
C ALA A 51 -9.61 2.66 -18.85
N THR A 52 -10.48 2.44 -19.85
CA THR A 52 -10.67 1.13 -20.48
C THR A 52 -10.44 1.15 -21.98
N GLY A 53 -11.49 1.03 -22.77
CA GLY A 53 -11.44 1.07 -24.22
C GLY A 53 -12.85 1.36 -24.72
N GLN A 54 -13.12 1.04 -25.97
CA GLN A 54 -14.43 1.28 -26.55
C GLN A 54 -15.49 0.46 -25.80
N GLU A 55 -16.71 1.02 -25.72
CA GLU A 55 -17.84 0.32 -25.13
C GLU A 55 -18.06 -1.03 -25.83
N GLY A 56 -18.34 -2.08 -25.04
CA GLY A 56 -18.48 -3.45 -25.53
C GLY A 56 -17.15 -4.17 -25.83
N GLY A 57 -16.02 -3.45 -25.87
CA GLY A 57 -14.69 -4.05 -26.02
C GLY A 57 -14.22 -4.81 -24.77
N ALA A 58 -13.16 -5.62 -24.92
CA ALA A 58 -12.65 -6.47 -23.83
C ALA A 58 -12.24 -5.66 -22.58
N TYR A 59 -11.50 -4.55 -22.75
CA TYR A 59 -11.10 -3.68 -21.64
C TYR A 59 -12.30 -3.10 -20.90
N PHE A 60 -13.35 -2.69 -21.62
CA PHE A 60 -14.56 -2.15 -21.00
C PHE A 60 -15.30 -3.23 -20.20
N LEU A 61 -15.48 -4.42 -20.78
CA LEU A 61 -16.14 -5.55 -20.11
C LEU A 61 -15.36 -6.03 -18.88
N TYR A 62 -14.03 -6.10 -18.95
CA TYR A 62 -13.21 -6.36 -17.77
C TYR A 62 -13.32 -5.22 -16.77
N GLY A 63 -13.31 -3.96 -17.21
CA GLY A 63 -13.49 -2.80 -16.35
C GLY A 63 -14.76 -2.87 -15.49
N LEU A 64 -15.88 -3.29 -16.09
CA LEU A 64 -17.14 -3.53 -15.35
C LEU A 64 -17.01 -4.64 -14.31
N ARG A 65 -16.25 -5.71 -14.60
CA ARG A 65 -15.96 -6.78 -13.62
C ARG A 65 -15.10 -6.26 -12.47
N TYR A 66 -14.06 -5.48 -12.77
CA TYR A 66 -13.23 -4.83 -11.76
C TYR A 66 -14.05 -3.87 -10.89
N GLN A 67 -14.93 -3.06 -11.49
CA GLN A 67 -15.85 -2.18 -10.76
C GLN A 67 -16.72 -2.97 -9.78
N ALA A 68 -17.33 -4.07 -10.21
CA ALA A 68 -18.18 -4.89 -9.35
C ALA A 68 -17.40 -5.52 -8.18
N GLU A 69 -16.18 -6.02 -8.41
CA GLU A 69 -15.35 -6.61 -7.37
C GLU A 69 -14.79 -5.55 -6.39
N LEU A 70 -14.40 -4.37 -6.89
CA LEU A 70 -13.90 -3.27 -6.06
C LEU A 70 -15.02 -2.65 -5.21
N ALA A 71 -16.25 -2.58 -5.74
CA ALA A 71 -17.40 -2.09 -4.98
C ALA A 71 -17.69 -2.95 -3.73
N ARG A 72 -17.46 -4.28 -3.81
CA ARG A 72 -17.59 -5.19 -2.65
C ARG A 72 -16.58 -4.88 -1.54
N GLU A 73 -15.46 -4.27 -1.89
CA GLU A 73 -14.38 -3.87 -0.97
C GLU A 73 -14.55 -2.42 -0.50
N GLY A 74 -15.66 -1.75 -0.87
CA GLY A 74 -15.98 -0.38 -0.48
C GLY A 74 -15.28 0.70 -1.31
N ILE A 75 -14.78 0.35 -2.50
CA ILE A 75 -14.16 1.27 -3.45
C ILE A 75 -15.13 1.53 -4.60
N ASP A 76 -15.52 2.79 -4.78
CA ASP A 76 -16.29 3.24 -5.92
C ASP A 76 -15.37 3.38 -7.15
N VAL A 77 -15.84 2.94 -8.31
CA VAL A 77 -15.04 2.90 -9.53
C VAL A 77 -15.84 3.49 -10.67
N THR A 78 -15.35 4.57 -11.26
CA THR A 78 -15.87 5.07 -12.53
C THR A 78 -15.14 4.37 -13.67
N VAL A 79 -15.84 3.49 -14.40
CA VAL A 79 -15.33 2.91 -15.64
C VAL A 79 -15.47 3.96 -16.75
N ARG A 80 -14.34 4.41 -17.29
CA ARG A 80 -14.29 5.41 -18.37
C ARG A 80 -14.01 4.71 -19.71
N PRO A 81 -14.99 4.66 -20.63
CA PRO A 81 -14.74 4.26 -22.01
C PRO A 81 -13.77 5.22 -22.69
N THR A 82 -12.92 4.71 -23.56
CA THR A 82 -11.90 5.49 -24.29
C THR A 82 -11.70 4.93 -25.70
N SER A 83 -10.92 5.61 -26.53
CA SER A 83 -10.47 5.11 -27.83
C SER A 83 -9.43 3.98 -27.73
N GLY A 84 -8.77 3.82 -26.57
CA GLY A 84 -7.85 2.72 -26.29
C GLY A 84 -6.56 3.15 -25.56
N SER A 85 -5.53 2.32 -25.68
CA SER A 85 -4.27 2.41 -24.91
C SER A 85 -3.57 3.77 -24.96
N ILE A 86 -3.54 4.44 -26.12
CA ILE A 86 -2.89 5.76 -26.25
C ILE A 86 -3.63 6.81 -25.43
N GLU A 87 -4.96 6.90 -25.56
CA GLU A 87 -5.75 7.84 -24.76
C GLU A 87 -5.62 7.52 -23.27
N ASN A 88 -5.65 6.25 -22.90
CA ASN A 88 -5.48 5.79 -21.52
C ASN A 88 -4.17 6.27 -20.88
N ILE A 89 -3.05 6.16 -21.61
CA ILE A 89 -1.76 6.66 -21.14
C ILE A 89 -1.82 8.17 -20.89
N HIS A 90 -2.41 8.94 -21.82
CA HIS A 90 -2.56 10.39 -21.65
C HIS A 90 -3.46 10.75 -20.46
N LEU A 91 -4.55 10.01 -20.22
CA LEU A 91 -5.42 10.21 -19.07
C LEU A 91 -4.70 9.94 -17.74
N LEU A 92 -3.88 8.88 -17.68
CA LEU A 92 -3.03 8.60 -16.52
C LEU A 92 -2.02 9.73 -16.27
N GLN A 93 -1.37 10.24 -17.32
CA GLN A 93 -0.39 11.33 -17.21
C GLN A 93 -1.01 12.64 -16.73
N LYS A 94 -2.26 12.92 -17.14
CA LYS A 94 -3.02 14.10 -16.72
C LYS A 94 -3.65 13.96 -15.33
N GLY A 95 -3.63 12.76 -14.74
CA GLY A 95 -4.36 12.46 -13.49
C GLY A 95 -5.88 12.45 -13.66
N GLU A 96 -6.37 12.30 -14.90
CA GLU A 96 -7.80 12.14 -15.21
C GLU A 96 -8.28 10.68 -15.11
N ALA A 97 -7.34 9.74 -15.02
CA ALA A 97 -7.55 8.34 -14.69
C ALA A 97 -6.52 7.92 -13.64
N ASP A 98 -6.91 7.03 -12.73
CA ASP A 98 -6.01 6.51 -11.68
C ASP A 98 -5.35 5.18 -12.10
N VAL A 99 -6.11 4.38 -12.85
CA VAL A 99 -5.73 3.06 -13.36
C VAL A 99 -6.20 2.96 -14.81
N ALA A 100 -5.42 2.28 -15.66
CA ALA A 100 -5.86 2.01 -17.02
C ALA A 100 -5.41 0.65 -17.55
N PHE A 101 -6.21 0.11 -18.48
CA PHE A 101 -5.76 -0.99 -19.34
C PHE A 101 -4.87 -0.43 -20.45
N VAL A 102 -3.73 -1.06 -20.69
CA VAL A 102 -2.78 -0.66 -21.74
C VAL A 102 -2.23 -1.91 -22.41
N GLN A 103 -2.35 -1.96 -23.74
CA GLN A 103 -1.76 -3.03 -24.55
C GLN A 103 -0.22 -2.88 -24.60
N GLY A 104 0.49 -3.99 -24.45
CA GLY A 104 1.94 -4.04 -24.68
C GLY A 104 2.34 -3.56 -26.08
N GLY A 105 3.47 -2.90 -26.18
CA GLY A 105 3.97 -2.20 -27.37
C GLY A 105 3.48 -0.77 -27.53
N THR A 106 2.61 -0.26 -26.64
CA THR A 106 2.11 1.13 -26.71
C THR A 106 3.05 2.11 -26.02
N ALA A 107 3.86 1.67 -25.05
CA ALA A 107 4.76 2.58 -24.32
C ALA A 107 5.87 3.18 -25.20
N ALA A 108 6.32 2.46 -26.23
CA ALA A 108 7.37 2.96 -27.12
C ALA A 108 6.96 4.22 -27.91
N SER A 109 5.66 4.46 -28.07
CA SER A 109 5.14 5.62 -28.79
C SER A 109 4.79 6.81 -27.87
N VAL A 110 4.96 6.69 -26.55
CA VAL A 110 4.61 7.76 -25.59
C VAL A 110 5.67 7.88 -24.49
N ASP A 111 6.24 9.08 -24.33
CA ASP A 111 7.17 9.36 -23.22
C ASP A 111 6.39 9.50 -21.91
N ALA A 112 6.42 8.46 -21.08
CA ALA A 112 5.65 8.38 -19.84
C ALA A 112 6.47 7.76 -18.67
N PRO A 113 7.57 8.42 -18.24
CA PRO A 113 8.51 7.86 -17.25
C PRO A 113 7.92 7.72 -15.85
N ALA A 114 6.83 8.44 -15.55
CA ALA A 114 6.10 8.37 -14.29
C ALA A 114 5.05 7.25 -14.24
N LEU A 115 4.85 6.48 -15.31
CA LEU A 115 3.90 5.36 -15.27
C LEU A 115 4.54 4.08 -14.75
N ARG A 116 3.74 3.26 -14.09
CA ARG A 116 4.15 1.97 -13.52
C ARG A 116 3.15 0.89 -13.90
N SER A 117 3.64 -0.28 -14.29
CA SER A 117 2.78 -1.45 -14.52
C SER A 117 2.47 -2.15 -13.20
N LEU A 118 1.22 -2.58 -13.03
CA LEU A 118 0.82 -3.49 -11.95
C LEU A 118 1.04 -4.94 -12.38
N ALA A 119 0.49 -5.35 -13.51
CA ALA A 119 0.63 -6.70 -14.05
C ALA A 119 0.19 -6.76 -15.52
N SER A 120 0.64 -7.78 -16.24
CA SER A 120 -0.03 -8.27 -17.44
C SER A 120 -1.18 -9.19 -17.04
N LEU A 121 -2.23 -9.25 -17.86
CA LEU A 121 -3.52 -9.85 -17.50
C LEU A 121 -4.00 -10.97 -18.42
N TYR A 122 -3.73 -10.88 -19.72
CA TYR A 122 -4.07 -11.90 -20.71
C TYR A 122 -3.38 -11.58 -22.03
N TYR A 123 -3.31 -12.56 -22.94
CA TYR A 123 -2.74 -12.34 -24.26
C TYR A 123 -3.74 -11.69 -25.22
N GLU A 124 -3.24 -10.83 -26.09
CA GLU A 124 -3.98 -10.24 -27.21
C GLU A 124 -3.32 -10.69 -28.52
N PRO A 125 -3.58 -11.93 -29.00
CA PRO A 125 -2.92 -12.47 -30.18
C PRO A 125 -3.14 -11.62 -31.43
N VAL A 126 -2.11 -11.54 -32.26
CA VAL A 126 -2.18 -10.94 -33.59
C VAL A 126 -2.67 -11.98 -34.58
N TRP A 127 -3.95 -11.91 -34.92
CA TRP A 127 -4.60 -12.72 -35.94
C TRP A 127 -4.42 -12.06 -37.30
N ILE A 128 -3.54 -12.62 -38.13
CA ILE A 128 -3.36 -12.17 -39.52
C ILE A 128 -4.15 -13.11 -40.42
N MET A 129 -5.35 -12.70 -40.79
CA MET A 129 -6.23 -13.45 -41.68
C MET A 129 -5.87 -13.12 -43.12
N VAL A 130 -5.56 -14.12 -43.93
CA VAL A 130 -5.14 -13.95 -45.34
C VAL A 130 -6.03 -14.77 -46.27
N ARG A 131 -6.33 -14.24 -47.45
CA ARG A 131 -7.01 -15.02 -48.48
C ARG A 131 -6.11 -16.14 -49.00
N LYS A 132 -6.66 -17.36 -49.12
CA LYS A 132 -5.94 -18.53 -49.62
C LYS A 132 -5.32 -18.30 -51.00
N GLN A 133 -6.07 -17.63 -51.88
CA GLN A 133 -5.66 -17.30 -53.26
C GLN A 133 -4.56 -16.22 -53.35
N ALA A 134 -4.25 -15.51 -52.26
CA ALA A 134 -3.24 -14.45 -52.29
C ALA A 134 -1.80 -14.98 -52.17
N HIS A 135 -1.60 -16.28 -51.86
CA HIS A 135 -0.31 -16.95 -51.71
C HIS A 135 0.65 -16.23 -50.72
N ILE A 136 0.12 -15.70 -49.62
CA ILE A 136 0.88 -14.99 -48.58
C ILE A 136 1.41 -16.00 -47.55
N GLU A 137 2.73 -16.15 -47.42
CA GLU A 137 3.34 -17.08 -46.44
C GLU A 137 4.07 -16.39 -45.30
N ARG A 138 4.38 -15.11 -45.46
CA ARG A 138 5.04 -14.28 -44.45
C ARG A 138 4.56 -12.84 -44.56
N ILE A 139 4.76 -12.07 -43.50
CA ILE A 139 4.34 -10.66 -43.41
C ILE A 139 4.94 -9.83 -44.55
N SER A 140 6.19 -10.08 -44.98
CA SER A 140 6.80 -9.39 -46.12
C SER A 140 6.05 -9.55 -47.45
N ASP A 141 5.29 -10.63 -47.63
CA ASP A 141 4.53 -10.89 -48.87
C ASP A 141 3.26 -10.02 -48.96
N LEU A 142 2.94 -9.29 -47.89
CA LEU A 142 1.86 -8.32 -47.85
C LEU A 142 2.22 -7.02 -48.61
N LYS A 143 3.47 -6.83 -49.02
CA LYS A 143 3.89 -5.63 -49.76
C LYS A 143 3.04 -5.44 -51.02
N GLY A 144 2.36 -4.30 -51.12
CA GLY A 144 1.47 -3.96 -52.23
C GLY A 144 0.11 -4.66 -52.23
N ARG A 145 -0.24 -5.38 -51.16
CA ARG A 145 -1.55 -6.04 -51.00
C ARG A 145 -2.54 -5.13 -50.28
N ARG A 146 -3.84 -5.38 -50.47
CA ARG A 146 -4.90 -4.66 -49.76
C ARG A 146 -5.04 -5.22 -48.34
N ILE A 147 -4.62 -4.47 -47.34
CA ILE A 147 -4.50 -4.92 -45.95
C ILE A 147 -5.35 -4.02 -45.06
N ALA A 148 -6.17 -4.61 -44.18
CA ALA A 148 -6.80 -3.86 -43.09
C ALA A 148 -5.98 -3.98 -41.80
N ILE A 149 -5.78 -2.86 -41.10
CA ILE A 149 -4.99 -2.79 -39.84
C ILE A 149 -5.72 -2.05 -38.71
N ASP A 150 -7.05 -2.08 -38.73
CA ASP A 150 -7.94 -1.34 -37.84
C ASP A 150 -7.98 0.19 -38.09
N ARG A 151 -8.94 0.86 -37.47
CA ARG A 151 -9.23 2.29 -37.61
C ARG A 151 -8.11 3.15 -37.02
N GLU A 152 -8.01 4.38 -37.52
CA GLU A 152 -7.16 5.40 -36.88
C GLU A 152 -7.60 5.65 -35.43
N GLY A 153 -6.63 5.86 -34.54
CA GLY A 153 -6.86 6.01 -33.10
C GLY A 153 -7.12 4.69 -32.35
N SER A 154 -7.26 3.55 -33.03
CA SER A 154 -7.40 2.26 -32.36
C SER A 154 -6.11 1.86 -31.63
N GLY A 155 -6.26 1.36 -30.39
CA GLY A 155 -5.16 0.86 -29.56
C GLY A 155 -4.40 -0.33 -30.14
N VAL A 156 -4.96 -1.01 -31.14
CA VAL A 156 -4.35 -2.20 -31.77
C VAL A 156 -3.53 -1.89 -33.02
N ARG A 157 -3.84 -0.77 -33.71
CA ARG A 157 -3.18 -0.34 -34.95
C ARG A 157 -1.66 -0.22 -34.82
N PRO A 158 -1.07 0.29 -33.72
CA PRO A 158 0.38 0.41 -33.57
C PRO A 158 1.14 -0.92 -33.76
N ILE A 159 0.58 -2.04 -33.29
CA ILE A 159 1.21 -3.36 -33.43
C ILE A 159 1.22 -3.82 -34.89
N ALA A 160 0.11 -3.63 -35.60
CA ALA A 160 0.05 -3.97 -37.02
C ALA A 160 1.04 -3.11 -37.83
N VAL A 161 1.12 -1.80 -37.54
CA VAL A 161 2.09 -0.89 -38.18
C VAL A 161 3.53 -1.32 -37.89
N LEU A 162 3.85 -1.64 -36.63
CA LEU A 162 5.17 -2.10 -36.23
C LEU A 162 5.59 -3.37 -36.99
N LEU A 163 4.73 -4.40 -37.00
CA LEU A 163 5.03 -5.66 -37.68
C LEU A 163 5.17 -5.47 -39.20
N LEU A 164 4.41 -4.56 -39.82
CA LEU A 164 4.57 -4.22 -41.23
C LEU A 164 5.89 -3.48 -41.48
N ALA A 165 6.24 -2.51 -40.63
CA ALA A 165 7.48 -1.74 -40.72
C ALA A 165 8.73 -2.62 -40.57
N ASP A 166 8.73 -3.60 -39.66
CA ASP A 166 9.79 -4.60 -39.50
C ASP A 166 10.05 -5.42 -40.77
N ASN A 167 9.06 -5.47 -41.68
CA ASN A 167 9.15 -6.15 -42.98
C ASN A 167 9.31 -5.17 -44.15
N GLY A 168 9.57 -3.88 -43.90
CA GLY A 168 9.75 -2.87 -44.93
C GLY A 168 8.47 -2.49 -45.68
N ILE A 169 7.30 -2.66 -45.04
CA ILE A 169 6.00 -2.27 -45.58
C ILE A 169 5.55 -1.00 -44.88
N SER A 170 5.39 0.08 -45.65
CA SER A 170 4.84 1.33 -45.13
C SER A 170 3.33 1.17 -44.89
N SER A 171 2.85 1.67 -43.74
CA SER A 171 1.42 1.88 -43.51
C SER A 171 0.88 3.09 -44.28
N GLU A 172 1.77 3.91 -44.83
CA GLU A 172 1.44 5.08 -45.62
C GLU A 172 1.33 4.67 -47.10
N GLY A 173 0.10 4.66 -47.62
CA GLY A 173 -0.23 4.30 -48.98
C GLY A 173 -1.62 3.69 -49.10
N GLY A 174 -2.31 3.89 -50.23
CA GLY A 174 -3.73 3.49 -50.42
C GLY A 174 -4.01 1.98 -50.42
N THR A 175 -3.02 1.14 -50.12
CA THR A 175 -3.17 -0.32 -50.00
C THR A 175 -3.42 -0.76 -48.55
N VAL A 176 -3.06 0.06 -47.57
CA VAL A 176 -3.33 -0.18 -46.16
C VAL A 176 -4.58 0.62 -45.77
N LEU A 177 -5.65 -0.08 -45.38
CA LEU A 177 -6.98 0.48 -45.19
C LEU A 177 -7.34 0.54 -43.69
N PRO A 178 -7.85 1.68 -43.18
CA PRO A 178 -8.25 1.84 -41.79
C PRO A 178 -9.67 1.30 -41.55
N LEU A 179 -9.85 -0.01 -41.73
CA LEU A 179 -11.14 -0.68 -41.57
C LEU A 179 -11.26 -1.32 -40.20
N GLY A 180 -12.37 -1.07 -39.51
CA GLY A 180 -12.68 -1.71 -38.23
C GLY A 180 -12.89 -3.22 -38.35
N GLU A 181 -12.94 -3.92 -37.22
CA GLU A 181 -12.94 -5.38 -37.18
C GLU A 181 -14.03 -6.03 -38.04
N GLU A 182 -15.30 -5.60 -37.89
CA GLU A 182 -16.42 -6.15 -38.67
C GLU A 182 -16.32 -5.81 -40.16
N ASP A 183 -15.96 -4.56 -40.48
CA ASP A 183 -15.78 -4.09 -41.86
C ASP A 183 -14.65 -4.85 -42.56
N ALA A 184 -13.54 -5.10 -41.86
CA ALA A 184 -12.41 -5.87 -42.34
C ALA A 184 -12.79 -7.34 -42.58
N ALA A 185 -13.52 -7.98 -41.65
CA ALA A 185 -14.01 -9.34 -41.83
C ALA A 185 -14.96 -9.48 -43.03
N ASN A 186 -15.86 -8.50 -43.22
CA ASN A 186 -16.78 -8.46 -44.36
C ASN A 186 -16.03 -8.21 -45.68
N ALA A 187 -15.05 -7.31 -45.69
CA ALA A 187 -14.23 -7.02 -46.86
C ALA A 187 -13.31 -8.19 -47.25
N LEU A 188 -12.80 -8.96 -46.28
CA LEU A 188 -12.12 -10.24 -46.51
C LEU A 188 -13.06 -11.25 -47.17
N ARG A 189 -14.27 -11.44 -46.61
CA ARG A 189 -15.28 -12.35 -47.18
C ARG A 189 -15.67 -11.97 -48.60
N ALA A 190 -15.76 -10.68 -48.89
CA ALA A 190 -16.10 -10.15 -50.21
C ALA A 190 -14.91 -10.12 -51.20
N GLY A 191 -13.71 -10.56 -50.79
CA GLY A 191 -12.51 -10.52 -51.64
C GLY A 191 -11.96 -9.11 -51.94
N LYS A 192 -12.44 -8.10 -51.21
CA LYS A 192 -11.98 -6.71 -51.30
C LYS A 192 -10.67 -6.46 -50.55
N LEU A 193 -10.32 -7.36 -49.64
CA LEU A 193 -9.03 -7.39 -48.94
C LEU A 193 -8.27 -8.67 -49.26
N ASP A 194 -6.95 -8.60 -49.18
CA ASP A 194 -6.06 -9.75 -49.29
C ASP A 194 -5.61 -10.24 -47.90
N ALA A 195 -5.53 -9.31 -46.93
CA ALA A 195 -5.28 -9.62 -45.53
C ALA A 195 -6.01 -8.66 -44.57
N ALA A 196 -6.26 -9.10 -43.33
CA ALA A 196 -6.66 -8.24 -42.22
C ALA A 196 -5.97 -8.66 -40.93
N PHE A 197 -5.59 -7.67 -40.13
CA PHE A 197 -5.03 -7.83 -38.80
C PHE A 197 -6.13 -7.63 -37.77
N PHE A 198 -6.20 -8.53 -36.79
CA PHE A 198 -6.98 -8.35 -35.57
C PHE A 198 -6.04 -8.59 -34.39
N VAL A 199 -5.94 -7.65 -33.45
CA VAL A 199 -5.19 -7.85 -32.20
C VAL A 199 -6.20 -7.81 -31.07
N ILE A 200 -6.75 -8.97 -30.76
CA ILE A 200 -7.88 -9.06 -29.85
C ILE A 200 -7.89 -10.42 -29.18
N SER A 201 -8.58 -10.50 -28.04
CA SER A 201 -8.80 -11.74 -27.32
C SER A 201 -9.29 -12.88 -28.25
N PRO A 202 -8.79 -14.11 -28.06
CA PRO A 202 -9.28 -15.30 -28.78
C PRO A 202 -10.79 -15.54 -28.66
N ARG A 203 -11.43 -15.00 -27.62
CA ARG A 203 -12.86 -15.17 -27.36
C ARG A 203 -13.74 -14.20 -28.16
N ALA A 204 -13.15 -13.26 -28.89
CA ALA A 204 -13.91 -12.26 -29.63
C ALA A 204 -14.71 -12.91 -30.78
N PRO A 205 -16.02 -12.60 -30.94
CA PRO A 205 -16.87 -13.20 -31.98
C PRO A 205 -16.32 -13.01 -33.40
N VAL A 206 -15.64 -11.90 -33.66
CA VAL A 206 -15.05 -11.59 -34.97
C VAL A 206 -13.95 -12.58 -35.36
N VAL A 207 -13.14 -13.05 -34.41
CA VAL A 207 -12.06 -14.03 -34.66
C VAL A 207 -12.64 -15.35 -35.15
N ARG A 208 -13.64 -15.88 -34.44
CA ARG A 208 -14.35 -17.10 -34.84
C ARG A 208 -15.04 -16.95 -36.19
N SER A 209 -15.67 -15.79 -36.43
CA SER A 209 -16.36 -15.50 -37.69
C SER A 209 -15.38 -15.37 -38.87
N ALA A 210 -14.18 -14.84 -38.65
CA ALA A 210 -13.14 -14.71 -39.66
C ALA A 210 -12.46 -16.06 -39.97
N LEU A 211 -12.18 -16.88 -38.95
CA LEU A 211 -11.63 -18.23 -39.12
C LEU A 211 -12.58 -19.18 -39.87
N ALA A 212 -13.89 -18.94 -39.77
CA ALA A 212 -14.92 -19.73 -40.46
C ALA A 212 -15.10 -19.34 -41.95
N ILE A 213 -14.41 -18.31 -42.47
CA ILE A 213 -14.54 -17.92 -43.87
C ILE A 213 -13.80 -18.94 -44.76
N PRO A 214 -14.49 -19.63 -45.71
CA PRO A 214 -13.90 -20.74 -46.47
C PRO A 214 -12.63 -20.38 -47.25
N ASP A 215 -12.56 -19.17 -47.82
CA ASP A 215 -11.43 -18.71 -48.64
C ASP A 215 -10.34 -17.96 -47.85
N VAL A 216 -10.44 -17.94 -46.53
CA VAL A 216 -9.47 -17.29 -45.63
C VAL A 216 -8.75 -18.36 -44.81
N ARG A 217 -7.51 -18.07 -44.43
CA ARG A 217 -6.75 -18.84 -43.46
C ARG A 217 -5.98 -17.92 -42.53
N LEU A 218 -5.68 -18.43 -41.35
CA LEU A 218 -4.76 -17.78 -40.42
C LEU A 218 -3.32 -17.92 -40.96
N LEU A 219 -2.56 -16.84 -40.95
CA LEU A 219 -1.15 -16.83 -41.30
C LEU A 219 -0.31 -17.25 -40.10
N SER A 220 0.41 -18.37 -40.22
CA SER A 220 1.42 -18.77 -39.22
C SER A 220 2.66 -17.88 -39.31
N ILE A 221 2.98 -17.19 -38.22
CA ILE A 221 4.14 -16.31 -38.10
C ILE A 221 5.36 -17.17 -37.73
N LYS A 222 5.96 -17.85 -38.73
CA LYS A 222 7.13 -18.74 -38.51
C LYS A 222 8.32 -18.04 -37.84
N ARG A 223 8.42 -16.71 -37.98
CA ARG A 223 9.45 -15.86 -37.37
C ARG A 223 9.04 -15.25 -36.01
N ALA A 224 7.97 -15.74 -35.38
CA ALA A 224 7.51 -15.24 -34.09
C ALA A 224 8.61 -15.13 -33.02
N PRO A 225 9.55 -16.10 -32.87
CA PRO A 225 10.66 -15.94 -31.93
C PRO A 225 11.57 -14.75 -32.22
N ALA A 226 11.77 -14.39 -33.49
CA ALA A 226 12.58 -13.23 -33.86
C ALA A 226 11.87 -11.92 -33.48
N TYR A 227 10.55 -11.83 -33.66
CA TYR A 227 9.77 -10.67 -33.21
C TYR A 227 9.81 -10.52 -31.69
N ALA A 228 9.67 -11.62 -30.94
CA ALA A 228 9.73 -11.59 -29.48
C ALA A 228 11.13 -11.19 -28.93
N LEU A 229 12.21 -11.49 -29.68
CA LEU A 229 13.56 -11.04 -29.33
C LEU A 229 13.79 -9.55 -29.60
N GLN A 230 13.17 -9.01 -30.65
CA GLN A 230 13.28 -7.58 -30.99
C GLN A 230 12.34 -6.72 -30.14
N HIS A 231 11.18 -7.27 -29.76
CA HIS A 231 10.11 -6.58 -29.07
C HIS A 231 9.70 -7.37 -27.82
N HIS A 232 10.27 -7.03 -26.67
CA HIS A 232 10.10 -7.78 -25.41
C HIS A 232 8.67 -7.90 -24.87
N PHE A 233 7.75 -7.07 -25.36
CA PHE A 233 6.33 -7.13 -25.01
C PHE A 233 5.58 -8.20 -25.82
N LEU A 234 6.17 -8.73 -26.90
CA LEU A 234 5.59 -9.81 -27.69
C LEU A 234 5.94 -11.18 -27.11
N SER A 235 4.92 -12.03 -27.03
CA SER A 235 5.02 -13.45 -26.69
C SER A 235 4.83 -14.30 -27.93
N VAL A 236 5.51 -15.46 -27.97
CA VAL A 236 5.24 -16.48 -28.99
C VAL A 236 4.13 -17.39 -28.46
N LEU A 237 3.05 -17.51 -29.22
CA LEU A 237 1.96 -18.43 -28.93
C LEU A 237 1.87 -19.49 -30.01
N THR A 238 1.45 -20.69 -29.62
CA THR A 238 1.10 -21.76 -30.57
C THR A 238 -0.38 -22.05 -30.40
N LEU A 239 -1.13 -21.91 -31.50
CA LEU A 239 -2.52 -22.35 -31.58
C LEU A 239 -2.51 -23.79 -32.14
N PRO A 240 -2.84 -24.80 -31.32
CA PRO A 240 -2.80 -26.19 -31.78
C PRO A 240 -3.81 -26.45 -32.90
N GLU A 241 -3.53 -27.46 -33.72
CA GLU A 241 -4.47 -28.00 -34.69
C GLU A 241 -5.84 -28.29 -34.04
N GLY A 242 -6.91 -27.84 -34.69
CA GLY A 242 -8.29 -28.04 -34.24
C GLY A 242 -8.70 -27.29 -32.97
N ALA A 243 -7.83 -26.46 -32.38
CA ALA A 243 -8.08 -25.81 -31.09
C ALA A 243 -9.30 -24.87 -31.05
N VAL A 244 -9.73 -24.34 -32.20
CA VAL A 244 -10.91 -23.46 -32.30
C VAL A 244 -12.17 -24.26 -32.61
N ASP A 245 -12.08 -25.21 -33.54
CA ASP A 245 -13.17 -26.13 -33.87
C ASP A 245 -12.59 -27.49 -34.28
N LEU A 246 -12.74 -28.48 -33.41
CA LEU A 246 -12.24 -29.85 -33.63
C LEU A 246 -12.98 -30.56 -34.77
N ARG A 247 -14.26 -30.24 -35.01
CA ARG A 247 -15.04 -30.88 -36.07
C ARG A 247 -14.64 -30.35 -37.44
N ALA A 248 -14.44 -29.04 -37.55
CA ALA A 248 -14.02 -28.38 -38.78
C ALA A 248 -12.49 -28.39 -38.99
N ASN A 249 -11.73 -28.90 -38.02
CA ASN A 249 -10.27 -28.85 -37.94
C ASN A 249 -9.70 -27.44 -38.14
N ILE A 250 -10.09 -26.51 -37.26
CA ILE A 250 -9.65 -25.11 -37.30
C ILE A 250 -8.77 -24.81 -36.08
N PRO A 251 -7.51 -24.34 -36.27
CA PRO A 251 -6.77 -24.31 -37.54
C PRO A 251 -6.42 -25.74 -38.02
N PRO A 252 -6.12 -25.95 -39.32
CA PRO A 252 -5.83 -27.28 -39.87
C PRO A 252 -4.42 -27.82 -39.57
N HIS A 253 -3.60 -27.04 -38.86
CA HIS A 253 -2.27 -27.41 -38.35
C HIS A 253 -1.89 -26.41 -37.25
N ASP A 254 -0.92 -26.78 -36.43
CA ASP A 254 -0.32 -25.90 -35.44
C ASP A 254 0.11 -24.57 -36.08
N THR A 255 -0.45 -23.48 -35.56
CA THR A 255 -0.24 -22.14 -36.09
C THR A 255 0.47 -21.27 -35.07
N VAL A 256 1.62 -20.73 -35.44
CA VAL A 256 2.41 -19.87 -34.55
C VAL A 256 1.95 -18.42 -34.69
N LEU A 257 1.72 -17.77 -33.55
CA LEU A 257 1.27 -16.38 -33.46
C LEU A 257 2.25 -15.57 -32.60
N VAL A 258 2.17 -14.25 -32.72
CA VAL A 258 2.72 -13.32 -31.73
C VAL A 258 1.58 -12.66 -30.99
N ALA A 259 1.78 -12.34 -29.71
CA ALA A 259 0.78 -11.66 -28.89
C ALA A 259 1.45 -10.65 -27.96
N PRO A 260 1.08 -9.36 -28.00
CA PRO A 260 1.21 -8.52 -26.82
C PRO A 260 0.35 -9.06 -25.67
N ALA A 261 0.58 -8.51 -24.48
CA ALA A 261 -0.30 -8.72 -23.33
C ALA A 261 -1.05 -7.44 -22.99
N ALA A 262 -2.30 -7.59 -22.56
CA ALA A 262 -3.02 -6.51 -21.89
C ALA A 262 -2.40 -6.29 -20.51
N THR A 263 -2.13 -5.04 -20.13
CA THR A 263 -1.54 -4.70 -18.83
C THR A 263 -2.39 -3.70 -18.06
N LEU A 264 -2.31 -3.74 -16.73
CA LEU A 264 -2.79 -2.66 -15.87
C LEU A 264 -1.64 -1.71 -15.57
N VAL A 265 -1.89 -0.42 -15.79
CA VAL A 265 -0.93 0.66 -15.60
C VAL A 265 -1.52 1.71 -14.67
N VAL A 266 -0.68 2.28 -13.83
CA VAL A 266 -1.02 3.32 -12.86
C VAL A 266 0.04 4.43 -12.87
N GLY A 267 -0.29 5.59 -12.30
CA GLY A 267 0.69 6.64 -12.03
C GLY A 267 1.69 6.26 -10.91
N GLU A 268 2.84 6.94 -10.88
CA GLU A 268 3.91 6.71 -9.89
C GLU A 268 3.45 6.82 -8.44
N HIS A 269 2.53 7.73 -8.17
CA HIS A 269 2.02 8.01 -6.82
C HIS A 269 0.72 7.26 -6.48
N PHE A 270 0.38 6.22 -7.24
CA PHE A 270 -0.82 5.42 -6.98
C PHE A 270 -0.72 4.69 -5.63
N HIS A 271 -1.82 4.67 -4.89
CA HIS A 271 -1.83 4.18 -3.50
C HIS A 271 -1.49 2.68 -3.43
N PRO A 272 -0.43 2.27 -2.69
CA PRO A 272 0.02 0.87 -2.63
C PRO A 272 -1.04 -0.13 -2.20
N ALA A 273 -1.89 0.22 -1.23
CA ALA A 273 -2.97 -0.66 -0.78
C ALA A 273 -4.02 -0.92 -1.88
N LEU A 274 -4.33 0.08 -2.71
CA LEU A 274 -5.22 -0.11 -3.85
C LEU A 274 -4.55 -0.94 -4.94
N ALA A 275 -3.25 -0.77 -5.17
CA ALA A 275 -2.50 -1.60 -6.11
C ALA A 275 -2.55 -3.08 -5.73
N GLU A 276 -2.32 -3.41 -4.45
CA GLU A 276 -2.42 -4.78 -3.94
C GLU A 276 -3.84 -5.33 -4.03
N LEU A 277 -4.86 -4.52 -3.71
CA LEU A 277 -6.26 -4.90 -3.84
C LEU A 277 -6.62 -5.22 -5.31
N ILE A 278 -6.26 -4.33 -6.23
CA ILE A 278 -6.50 -4.50 -7.67
C ILE A 278 -5.78 -5.76 -8.18
N LEU A 279 -4.56 -6.03 -7.74
CA LEU A 279 -3.83 -7.25 -8.09
C LEU A 279 -4.49 -8.52 -7.54
N SER A 280 -5.06 -8.45 -6.33
CA SER A 280 -5.82 -9.56 -5.76
C SER A 280 -7.08 -9.86 -6.58
N ILE A 281 -7.77 -8.82 -7.06
CA ILE A 281 -8.93 -8.91 -7.95
C ILE A 281 -8.49 -9.42 -9.33
N ALA A 282 -7.37 -8.92 -9.86
CA ALA A 282 -6.79 -9.38 -11.11
C ALA A 282 -6.54 -10.89 -11.07
N ARG A 283 -6.00 -11.40 -9.96
CA ARG A 283 -5.83 -12.84 -9.75
C ARG A 283 -7.15 -13.58 -9.77
N ARG A 284 -8.21 -13.06 -9.15
CA ARG A 284 -9.54 -13.71 -9.21
C ARG A 284 -10.12 -13.73 -10.62
N ILE A 285 -9.95 -12.65 -11.40
CA ILE A 285 -10.55 -12.50 -12.73
C ILE A 285 -9.76 -13.23 -13.83
N HIS A 286 -8.43 -13.27 -13.75
CA HIS A 286 -7.55 -13.66 -14.85
C HIS A 286 -6.80 -15.00 -14.63
N SER A 287 -6.99 -15.68 -13.49
CA SER A 287 -6.31 -16.97 -13.25
C SER A 287 -6.93 -18.16 -14.01
N GLU A 288 -8.10 -17.98 -14.63
CA GLU A 288 -8.77 -19.06 -15.35
C GLU A 288 -8.02 -19.41 -16.65
N PRO A 289 -7.94 -20.71 -17.00
CA PRO A 289 -7.31 -21.12 -18.25
C PRO A 289 -8.06 -20.58 -19.47
N GLY A 290 -7.30 -20.33 -20.54
CA GLY A 290 -7.76 -19.79 -21.80
C GLY A 290 -7.40 -20.68 -22.99
N LEU A 291 -7.46 -20.09 -24.19
CA LEU A 291 -7.03 -20.78 -25.41
C LEU A 291 -5.50 -20.88 -25.47
N PHE A 292 -4.80 -19.90 -24.89
CA PHE A 292 -3.35 -19.82 -24.86
C PHE A 292 -2.77 -19.87 -23.44
N GLU A 293 -3.56 -19.44 -22.46
CA GLU A 293 -3.17 -19.31 -21.06
C GLU A 293 -3.48 -20.58 -20.27
N GLN A 294 -2.54 -20.99 -19.41
CA GLN A 294 -2.78 -22.00 -18.38
C GLN A 294 -3.30 -21.35 -17.10
N ALA A 295 -3.88 -22.19 -16.22
CA ALA A 295 -4.37 -21.72 -14.94
C ALA A 295 -3.22 -21.11 -14.10
N GLY A 296 -3.39 -19.84 -13.71
CA GLY A 296 -2.39 -19.10 -12.93
C GLY A 296 -1.26 -18.44 -13.73
N ASP A 297 -1.30 -18.47 -15.07
CA ASP A 297 -0.33 -17.73 -15.90
C ASP A 297 -0.45 -16.21 -15.73
N PHE A 298 -1.68 -15.74 -15.48
CA PHE A 298 -1.99 -14.33 -15.24
C PHE A 298 -2.73 -14.13 -13.91
N PRO A 299 -2.58 -12.97 -13.26
CA PRO A 299 -1.73 -11.83 -13.61
C PRO A 299 -0.23 -12.15 -13.52
N SER A 300 0.60 -11.50 -14.34
CA SER A 300 2.05 -11.79 -14.44
C SER A 300 2.93 -10.55 -14.42
N ARG A 301 4.20 -10.75 -14.11
CA ARG A 301 5.28 -9.73 -14.19
C ARG A 301 5.98 -9.71 -15.54
N LYS A 302 5.64 -10.65 -16.43
CA LYS A 302 6.20 -10.75 -17.78
C LYS A 302 5.42 -9.83 -18.73
N PHE A 303 6.04 -9.49 -19.86
CA PHE A 303 5.41 -8.73 -20.95
C PHE A 303 4.91 -7.34 -20.51
N LEU A 304 5.67 -6.69 -19.62
CA LEU A 304 5.37 -5.34 -19.15
C LEU A 304 6.16 -4.33 -19.98
N ASP A 305 5.46 -3.30 -20.44
CA ASP A 305 6.04 -2.15 -21.14
C ASP A 305 6.65 -1.14 -20.16
N PHE A 306 5.95 -0.86 -19.05
CA PHE A 306 6.40 0.10 -18.04
C PHE A 306 7.10 -0.62 -16.88
N PRO A 307 7.98 0.08 -16.14
CA PRO A 307 8.56 -0.46 -14.92
C PRO A 307 7.47 -0.91 -13.94
N ILE A 308 7.64 -2.10 -13.38
CA ILE A 308 6.69 -2.65 -12.40
C ILE A 308 6.67 -1.81 -11.11
N SER A 309 5.47 -1.52 -10.58
CA SER A 309 5.29 -0.77 -9.34
C SER A 309 5.84 -1.52 -8.13
N ASP A 310 6.29 -0.81 -7.10
CA ASP A 310 6.85 -1.47 -5.91
C ASP A 310 5.81 -2.28 -5.14
N ALA A 311 4.55 -1.84 -5.14
CA ALA A 311 3.43 -2.61 -4.60
C ALA A 311 3.24 -3.92 -5.37
N ALA A 312 3.29 -3.89 -6.70
CA ALA A 312 3.21 -5.09 -7.52
C ALA A 312 4.39 -6.04 -7.30
N LYS A 313 5.62 -5.51 -7.22
CA LYS A 313 6.81 -6.32 -6.88
C LYS A 313 6.62 -7.08 -5.56
N ARG A 314 6.13 -6.39 -4.52
CA ARG A 314 5.83 -7.01 -3.21
C ARG A 314 4.74 -8.06 -3.31
N PHE A 315 3.63 -7.74 -3.97
CA PHE A 315 2.51 -8.66 -4.15
C PHE A 315 2.94 -9.98 -4.82
N PHE A 316 3.73 -9.91 -5.88
CA PHE A 316 4.20 -11.14 -6.56
C PHE A 316 5.28 -11.90 -5.78
N ASN A 317 6.08 -11.22 -4.96
CA ASN A 317 7.13 -11.87 -4.16
C ASN A 317 6.56 -12.53 -2.89
N SER A 318 5.55 -11.92 -2.26
CA SER A 318 5.11 -12.29 -0.90
C SER A 318 3.61 -12.56 -0.79
N GLY A 319 2.85 -12.33 -1.85
CA GLY A 319 1.39 -12.35 -1.84
C GLY A 319 0.79 -11.07 -1.23
N PRO A 320 -0.54 -11.05 -1.01
CA PRO A 320 -1.18 -9.98 -0.26
C PRO A 320 -0.63 -9.90 1.17
N SER A 321 -0.73 -8.75 1.81
CA SER A 321 -0.23 -8.57 3.18
C SER A 321 -0.88 -9.58 4.14
N LEU A 322 -0.16 -10.00 5.19
CA LEU A 322 -0.70 -10.96 6.18
C LEU A 322 -2.03 -10.50 6.77
N LEU A 323 -2.22 -9.18 6.90
CA LEU A 323 -3.47 -8.59 7.40
C LEU A 323 -4.60 -8.70 6.37
N GLN A 324 -4.33 -8.41 5.09
CA GLN A 324 -5.29 -8.57 4.01
C GLN A 324 -5.74 -10.02 3.81
N ARG A 325 -4.95 -11.00 4.27
CA ARG A 325 -5.31 -12.43 4.20
C ARG A 325 -6.43 -12.81 5.18
N TYR A 326 -6.54 -12.13 6.31
CA TYR A 326 -7.48 -12.49 7.39
C TYR A 326 -8.51 -11.41 7.71
N LEU A 327 -8.29 -10.18 7.26
CA LEU A 327 -9.15 -9.03 7.58
C LEU A 327 -9.71 -8.39 6.30
N PRO A 328 -10.93 -7.81 6.37
CA PRO A 328 -11.46 -6.95 5.30
C PRO A 328 -10.50 -5.80 4.96
N PHE A 329 -10.52 -5.33 3.70
CA PHE A 329 -9.61 -4.29 3.19
C PHE A 329 -9.47 -3.08 4.12
N TRP A 330 -10.59 -2.50 4.58
CA TRP A 330 -10.58 -1.32 5.45
C TRP A 330 -9.85 -1.55 6.79
N ALA A 331 -9.96 -2.76 7.35
CA ALA A 331 -9.35 -3.11 8.63
C ALA A 331 -7.86 -3.39 8.45
N ALA A 332 -7.50 -4.07 7.36
CA ALA A 332 -6.11 -4.32 7.00
C ALA A 332 -5.35 -3.01 6.76
N ASP A 333 -5.91 -2.08 5.98
CA ASP A 333 -5.32 -0.77 5.73
C ASP A 333 -5.16 0.06 7.02
N LEU A 334 -6.19 0.09 7.87
CA LEU A 334 -6.12 0.82 9.15
C LEU A 334 -4.98 0.31 10.03
N ILE A 335 -4.83 -1.02 10.17
CA ILE A 335 -3.79 -1.61 11.01
C ILE A 335 -2.40 -1.42 10.37
N ASP A 336 -2.28 -1.56 9.05
CA ASP A 336 -1.03 -1.32 8.32
C ASP A 336 -0.56 0.14 8.45
N ARG A 337 -1.47 1.09 8.63
CA ARG A 337 -1.14 2.50 8.94
C ARG A 337 -0.81 2.69 10.42
N LEU A 338 -1.61 2.08 11.31
CA LEU A 338 -1.40 2.20 12.76
C LEU A 338 -0.10 1.57 13.23
N LYS A 339 0.38 0.47 12.62
CA LYS A 339 1.64 -0.18 13.03
C LYS A 339 2.84 0.77 12.91
N ILE A 340 2.83 1.66 11.91
CA ILE A 340 3.89 2.66 11.70
C ILE A 340 3.91 3.65 12.87
N ILE A 341 2.74 4.02 13.43
CA ILE A 341 2.63 4.90 14.60
C ILE A 341 2.89 4.15 15.91
N LEU A 342 2.36 2.93 16.02
CA LEU A 342 2.45 2.10 17.23
C LEU A 342 3.89 1.69 17.52
N LEU A 343 4.71 1.34 16.53
CA LEU A 343 6.06 0.83 16.77
C LEU A 343 6.97 1.89 17.46
N PRO A 344 7.06 3.15 16.98
CA PRO A 344 7.80 4.20 17.68
C PRO A 344 7.15 4.58 19.01
N LEU A 345 5.80 4.64 19.05
CA LEU A 345 5.08 4.95 20.28
C LEU A 345 5.35 3.93 21.38
N ILE A 346 5.34 2.63 21.08
CA ILE A 346 5.67 1.56 22.03
C ILE A 346 7.14 1.67 22.46
N THR A 347 8.05 1.90 21.52
CA THR A 347 9.50 2.07 21.79
C THR A 347 9.77 3.22 22.77
N LEU A 348 8.92 4.23 22.74
CA LEU A 348 9.01 5.46 23.51
C LEU A 348 8.23 5.40 24.84
N VAL A 349 7.08 4.74 24.86
CA VAL A 349 6.29 4.48 26.08
C VAL A 349 7.06 3.53 27.00
N TYR A 350 7.79 2.56 26.45
CA TYR A 350 8.57 1.59 27.22
C TYR A 350 9.55 2.22 28.24
N PRO A 351 10.46 3.15 27.86
CA PRO A 351 11.33 3.82 28.83
C PRO A 351 10.54 4.72 29.80
N LEU A 352 9.45 5.35 29.34
CA LEU A 352 8.60 6.16 30.21
C LEU A 352 7.96 5.31 31.31
N PHE A 353 7.49 4.10 30.96
CA PHE A 353 6.95 3.13 31.89
C PHE A 353 8.00 2.71 32.93
N LYS A 354 9.27 2.57 32.52
CA LYS A 354 10.39 2.27 33.42
C LYS A 354 10.75 3.43 34.37
N LEU A 355 10.44 4.68 34.00
CA LEU A 355 10.69 5.88 34.81
C LEU A 355 9.61 6.13 35.88
N ILE A 356 8.41 5.56 35.74
CA ILE A 356 7.31 5.76 36.69
C ILE A 356 7.63 5.18 38.08
N PRO A 357 8.04 3.91 38.24
CA PRO A 357 8.35 3.35 39.56
C PRO A 357 9.42 4.12 40.36
N PRO A 358 10.62 4.41 39.82
CA PRO A 358 11.67 5.07 40.61
C PRO A 358 11.31 6.52 40.98
N THR A 359 10.57 7.23 40.13
CA THR A 359 10.14 8.61 40.45
C THR A 359 9.03 8.63 41.49
N TYR A 360 8.15 7.61 41.50
CA TYR A 360 7.18 7.40 42.56
C TYR A 360 7.86 7.09 43.89
N ASP A 361 8.82 6.17 43.90
CA ASP A 361 9.65 5.83 45.05
C ASP A 361 10.37 7.05 45.62
N TRP A 362 11.07 7.79 44.75
CA TRP A 362 11.77 9.01 45.15
C TRP A 362 10.83 10.04 45.76
N ARG A 363 9.61 10.21 45.22
CA ARG A 363 8.62 11.14 45.76
C ARG A 363 8.15 10.71 47.15
N MET A 364 7.89 9.42 47.35
CA MET A 364 7.43 8.90 48.64
C MET A 364 8.54 9.01 49.69
N ARG A 365 9.77 8.62 49.36
CA ARG A 365 10.93 8.75 50.25
C ARG A 365 11.26 10.20 50.58
N SER A 366 11.24 11.10 49.60
CA SER A 366 11.52 12.52 49.84
C SER A 366 10.48 13.18 50.75
N ARG A 367 9.22 12.74 50.68
CA ARG A 367 8.18 13.18 51.63
C ARG A 367 8.48 12.73 53.05
N ILE A 368 8.92 11.49 53.25
CA ILE A 368 9.25 10.94 54.57
C ILE A 368 10.55 11.59 55.10
N ASN A 369 11.58 11.71 54.26
CA ASN A 369 12.86 12.31 54.63
C ASN A 369 12.76 13.78 55.05
N ARG A 370 11.77 14.53 54.53
CA ARG A 370 11.53 15.90 54.98
C ARG A 370 11.19 15.96 56.47
N TRP A 371 10.33 15.05 56.92
CA TRP A 371 9.96 14.96 58.32
C TRP A 371 11.10 14.42 59.20
N TYR A 372 11.96 13.56 58.66
CA TYR A 372 13.21 13.19 59.34
C TYR A 372 14.14 14.39 59.55
N LYS A 373 14.25 15.29 58.56
CA LYS A 373 15.04 16.52 58.73
C LYS A 373 14.43 17.46 59.78
N ASP A 374 13.11 17.57 59.80
CA ASP A 374 12.41 18.36 60.82
C ASP A 374 12.63 17.76 62.22
N LEU A 375 12.66 16.42 62.36
CA LEU A 375 13.02 15.74 63.60
C LEU A 375 14.46 16.01 64.02
N GLN A 376 15.41 15.87 63.09
CA GLN A 376 16.84 16.09 63.36
C GLN A 376 17.11 17.55 63.77
N ALA A 377 16.40 18.52 63.19
CA ALA A 377 16.52 19.92 63.60
C ALA A 377 16.03 20.15 65.04
N ILE A 378 15.02 19.40 65.50
CA ILE A 378 14.56 19.45 66.90
C ILE A 378 15.57 18.77 67.82
N GLU A 379 16.15 17.64 67.40
CA GLU A 379 17.21 16.93 68.12
C GLU A 379 18.46 17.81 68.31
N GLU A 380 18.95 18.46 67.26
CA GLU A 380 20.06 19.42 67.33
C GLU A 380 19.77 20.59 68.27
N GLN A 381 18.52 21.07 68.33
CA GLN A 381 18.11 22.11 69.28
C GLN A 381 18.06 21.62 70.73
N ILE A 382 17.72 20.35 70.95
CA ILE A 382 17.74 19.70 72.26
C ILE A 382 19.19 19.53 72.73
N GLU A 383 20.11 19.13 71.85
CA GLU A 383 21.52 18.95 72.16
C GLU A 383 22.29 20.26 72.35
N ALA A 384 21.97 21.29 71.57
CA ALA A 384 22.52 22.63 71.75
C ALA A 384 22.05 23.29 73.08
N GLY A 385 20.93 22.82 73.63
CA GLY A 385 20.49 23.14 74.97
C GLY A 385 21.33 22.39 76.01
N GLY A 386 22.08 23.12 76.83
CA GLY A 386 22.85 22.53 77.92
C GLY A 386 21.97 21.78 78.96
N PRO A 387 22.55 21.06 79.93
CA PRO A 387 21.83 20.14 80.83
C PRO A 387 20.69 20.73 81.68
N ASN A 388 20.51 22.06 81.68
CA ASN A 388 19.49 22.80 82.44
C ASN A 388 18.56 23.66 81.56
N SER A 389 18.52 23.48 80.23
CA SER A 389 17.57 24.19 79.38
C SER A 389 16.14 23.66 79.55
N ASP A 390 15.15 24.55 79.56
CA ASP A 390 13.73 24.17 79.52
C ASP A 390 13.40 23.57 78.14
N LEU A 391 13.15 22.25 78.11
CA LEU A 391 12.86 21.48 76.91
C LEU A 391 11.35 21.37 76.60
N THR A 392 10.49 22.06 77.38
CA THR A 392 9.03 22.11 77.17
C THR A 392 8.62 22.55 75.75
N PRO A 393 9.23 23.58 75.12
CA PRO A 393 8.84 23.98 73.77
C PRO A 393 9.20 22.93 72.70
N GLN A 394 10.31 22.21 72.87
CA GLN A 394 10.76 21.15 71.97
C GLN A 394 9.85 19.91 72.07
N VAL A 395 9.37 19.56 73.27
CA VAL A 395 8.36 18.50 73.45
C VAL A 395 7.05 18.86 72.74
N ALA A 396 6.60 20.12 72.83
CA ALA A 396 5.40 20.57 72.13
C ALA A 396 5.59 20.58 70.59
N GLU A 397 6.82 20.78 70.10
CA GLU A 397 7.16 20.69 68.68
C GLU A 397 7.18 19.25 68.18
N LEU A 398 7.71 18.31 68.98
CA LEU A 398 7.63 16.86 68.71
C LEU A 398 6.17 16.37 68.64
N ASP A 399 5.29 16.86 69.52
CA ASP A 399 3.86 16.53 69.50
C ASP A 399 3.16 17.03 68.23
N ARG A 400 3.53 18.22 67.76
CA ARG A 400 3.05 18.77 66.48
C ARG A 400 3.58 17.96 65.29
N LEU A 401 4.85 17.57 65.34
CA LEU A 401 5.48 16.75 64.30
C LEU A 401 4.78 15.39 64.18
N GLU A 402 4.55 14.70 65.31
CA GLU A 402 3.83 13.42 65.32
C GLU A 402 2.40 13.57 64.79
N ALA A 403 1.65 14.59 65.22
CA ALA A 403 0.29 14.83 64.73
C ALA A 403 0.24 15.09 63.21
N ASN A 404 1.26 15.75 62.65
CA ASN A 404 1.37 16.00 61.22
C ASN A 404 1.76 14.74 60.43
N VAL A 405 2.71 13.95 60.95
CA VAL A 405 3.09 12.62 60.41
C VAL A 405 1.94 11.62 60.54
N GLY A 406 1.08 11.80 61.55
CA GLY A 406 -0.18 11.11 61.83
C GLY A 406 -1.14 11.08 60.65
N ARG A 407 -1.20 12.21 59.91
CA ARG A 407 -2.18 12.45 58.84
C ARG A 407 -1.70 12.00 57.45
N LEU A 408 -0.49 11.48 57.33
CA LEU A 408 0.06 11.02 56.06
C LEU A 408 -0.49 9.63 55.72
N SER A 409 -1.31 9.56 54.68
CA SER A 409 -1.67 8.28 54.05
C SER A 409 -0.58 7.90 53.04
N VAL A 410 0.17 6.86 53.35
CA VAL A 410 1.18 6.26 52.45
C VAL A 410 0.78 4.82 52.12
N PRO A 411 1.05 4.34 50.89
CA PRO A 411 0.85 2.93 50.53
C PRO A 411 1.66 2.00 51.45
N LEU A 412 1.19 0.75 51.60
CA LEU A 412 1.81 -0.27 52.45
C LEU A 412 3.31 -0.46 52.20
N ALA A 413 3.75 -0.33 50.94
CA ALA A 413 5.17 -0.42 50.56
C ALA A 413 6.09 0.59 51.28
N TYR A 414 5.55 1.69 51.81
CA TYR A 414 6.30 2.72 52.55
C TYR A 414 5.84 2.86 54.01
N ALA A 415 5.08 1.89 54.52
CA ALA A 415 4.65 1.90 55.90
C ALA A 415 5.84 1.78 56.87
N ASN A 416 6.81 0.91 56.57
CA ASN A 416 7.95 0.65 57.46
C ASN A 416 8.82 1.90 57.76
N PRO A 417 9.25 2.69 56.76
CA PRO A 417 9.95 3.96 57.03
C PRO A 417 9.11 4.98 57.81
N LEU A 418 7.78 5.00 57.62
CA LEU A 418 6.89 5.88 58.38
C LEU A 418 6.76 5.43 59.84
N TYR A 419 6.66 4.12 60.09
CA TYR A 419 6.65 3.56 61.43
C TYR A 419 7.97 3.83 62.17
N THR A 420 9.10 3.68 61.48
CA THR A 420 10.43 3.95 62.04
C THR A 420 10.56 5.43 62.45
N LEU A 421 10.06 6.36 61.62
CA LEU A 421 10.03 7.78 61.96
C LEU A 421 9.20 8.04 63.21
N ARG A 422 8.01 7.44 63.31
CA ARG A 422 7.13 7.59 64.47
C ARG A 422 7.76 7.01 65.75
N SER A 423 8.43 5.86 65.66
CA SER A 423 9.13 5.30 66.82
C SER A 423 10.29 6.17 67.28
N HIS A 424 11.03 6.80 66.35
CA HIS A 424 12.09 7.74 66.70
C HIS A 424 11.55 8.99 67.40
N ILE A 425 10.45 9.57 66.90
CA ILE A 425 9.77 10.70 67.56
C ILE A 425 9.33 10.31 68.99
N ALA A 426 8.76 9.11 69.16
CA ALA A 426 8.31 8.63 70.47
C ALA A 426 9.47 8.38 71.45
N LEU A 427 10.58 7.81 70.98
CA LEU A 427 11.79 7.57 71.78
C LEU A 427 12.42 8.89 72.23
N LEU A 428 12.65 9.83 71.31
CA LEU A 428 13.24 11.13 71.63
C LEU A 428 12.37 11.92 72.62
N ARG A 429 11.04 11.85 72.47
CA ARG A 429 10.11 12.44 73.44
C ARG A 429 10.28 11.85 74.84
N ASP A 430 10.39 10.52 74.93
CA ASP A 430 10.50 9.82 76.22
C ASP A 430 11.84 10.12 76.89
N GLU A 431 12.94 10.17 76.14
CA GLU A 431 14.27 10.56 76.64
C GLU A 431 14.28 11.99 77.18
N VAL A 432 13.69 12.94 76.44
CA VAL A 432 13.57 14.35 76.87
C VAL A 432 12.71 14.47 78.13
N ARG A 433 11.59 13.72 78.23
CA ARG A 433 10.73 13.73 79.43
C ARG A 433 11.37 13.09 80.65
N GLN A 434 12.27 12.13 80.45
CA GLN A 434 13.03 11.47 81.52
C GLN A 434 14.32 12.21 81.90
N GLY A 435 14.61 13.36 81.26
CA GLY A 435 15.79 14.18 81.56
C GLY A 435 17.11 13.55 81.13
N ARG A 436 17.10 12.62 80.18
CA ARG A 436 18.31 11.98 79.63
C ARG A 436 18.70 12.70 78.34
N GLN A 437 19.94 13.18 78.26
CA GLN A 437 20.46 13.69 76.98
C GLN A 437 20.64 12.53 76.00
N PRO A 438 20.22 12.69 74.74
CA PRO A 438 20.39 11.66 73.72
C PRO A 438 21.89 11.37 73.52
N LYS A 439 22.25 10.09 73.40
CA LYS A 439 23.60 9.66 73.02
C LYS A 439 23.52 9.06 71.63
N HIS A 440 24.16 9.69 70.65
CA HIS A 440 24.27 9.12 69.31
C HIS A 440 25.05 7.79 69.31
N GLN A 441 24.53 6.82 68.56
CA GLN A 441 25.30 5.80 67.84
C GLN A 441 25.19 6.05 66.34
#